data_AF-A0A7L4TRW7-F1
#
_entry.id   AF-A0A7L4TRW7-F1
#
_cell.length_a   1.000
_cell.length_b   1.000
_cell.length_c   1.000
_cell.angle_alpha   90.00
_cell.angle_beta   90.00
_cell.angle_gamma   90.00
#
_symmetry.space_group_name_H-M   'P 1'
#
loop_
_entity.id
_entity.type
_entity.pdbx_description
1 polymer ?
#
loop_
_entity_poly.entity_id
_entity_poly.type
_entity_poly.pdbx_seq_one_letter_code
_entity_poly.pdbx_strand_id
1 'polypeptide(L)'
;MLRRRNPLQPLMLPTIVIIGLFFLVVFFVIPSEARQVKKVVDDFYSLEQEAKFSSSWELFHSSMQSHFSRDRYISDRPHTFMNHFGVDTFEFEMSRPKKLKNW
;
A
#
# COMPACT_ATOMS: atom_id res chain seq x y z
N MET A 1 53.85 25.80 15.16
CA MET A 1 53.10 24.90 14.24
C MET A 1 51.68 25.45 14.09
N LEU A 2 51.40 26.17 13.01
CA LEU A 2 50.10 26.82 12.80
C LEU A 2 49.07 25.78 12.34
N ARG A 3 48.13 25.43 13.22
CA ARG A 3 46.99 24.56 12.91
C ARG A 3 46.10 25.31 11.90
N ARG A 4 46.25 25.02 10.60
CA ARG A 4 45.30 25.45 9.57
C ARG A 4 43.93 24.88 9.93
N ARG A 5 43.08 25.72 10.52
CA ARG A 5 41.66 25.43 10.74
C ARG A 5 40.99 25.49 9.38
N ASN A 6 40.56 24.34 8.84
CA ASN A 6 39.82 24.32 7.59
C ASN A 6 38.47 25.00 7.83
N PRO A 7 38.12 26.06 7.08
CA PRO A 7 36.90 26.86 7.32
C PRO A 7 35.60 26.06 7.14
N LEU A 8 35.68 24.84 6.61
CA LEU A 8 34.56 23.91 6.42
C LEU A 8 34.24 23.04 7.65
N GLN A 9 35.13 22.97 8.66
CA GLN A 9 34.92 22.18 9.87
C GLN A 9 33.68 22.58 10.73
N PRO A 10 33.34 23.87 10.92
CA PRO A 10 32.14 24.22 11.70
C PRO A 10 30.83 23.90 10.98
N LEU A 11 30.84 23.70 9.65
CA LEU A 11 29.65 23.36 8.87
C LEU A 11 29.35 21.84 8.85
N MET A 12 30.34 20.99 9.11
CA MET A 12 30.17 19.53 8.99
C MET A 12 29.22 18.94 10.04
N LEU A 13 29.28 19.43 11.28
CA LEU A 13 28.43 18.97 12.38
C LEU A 13 26.92 19.20 12.11
N PRO A 14 26.46 20.42 11.77
CA PRO A 14 25.05 20.63 11.48
C PRO A 14 24.60 19.86 10.23
N THR A 15 25.45 19.70 9.21
CA THR A 15 25.12 18.90 8.04
C THR A 15 24.89 17.42 8.38
N ILE A 16 25.74 16.83 9.23
CA ILE A 16 25.56 15.44 9.69
C ILE A 16 24.27 15.28 10.49
N VAL A 17 23.97 16.24 11.37
CA VAL A 17 22.73 16.23 12.17
C VAL A 17 21.50 16.31 11.26
N ILE A 18 21.51 17.19 10.25
CA ILE A 18 20.40 17.33 9.29
C ILE A 18 20.21 16.04 8.50
N ILE A 19 21.30 15.43 8.02
CA ILE A 19 21.24 14.15 7.31
C ILE A 19 20.68 13.04 8.22
N GLY A 20 21.13 12.97 9.47
CA GLY A 20 20.63 12.00 10.45
C GLY A 20 19.14 12.17 10.73
N LEU A 21 18.68 13.41 10.91
CA LEU A 21 17.26 13.75 11.09
C LEU A 21 16.43 13.37 9.86
N PHE A 22 16.95 13.62 8.66
CA PHE A 22 16.29 13.24 7.41
C PHE A 22 16.09 11.71 7.33
N PHE A 23 17.13 10.91 7.58
CA PHE A 23 17.02 9.45 7.56
C PHE A 23 16.06 8.92 8.64
N LEU A 24 16.03 9.54 9.82
CA LEU A 24 15.11 9.16 10.90
C LEU A 24 13.65 9.39 10.48
N VAL A 25 13.35 10.55 9.90
CA VAL A 25 12.01 10.87 9.39
C VAL A 25 11.61 9.88 8.29
N VAL A 26 12.48 9.63 7.32
CA VAL A 26 12.22 8.66 6.24
C VAL A 26 11.94 7.27 6.78
N PHE A 27 12.71 6.79 7.75
CA PHE A 27 12.55 5.46 8.32
C PHE A 27 11.26 5.30 9.14
N PHE A 28 10.84 6.35 9.86
CA PHE A 28 9.62 6.29 10.68
C PHE A 28 8.33 6.58 9.92
N VAL A 29 8.39 7.44 8.89
CA VAL A 29 7.20 7.89 8.16
C VAL A 29 6.85 6.97 6.99
N ILE A 30 7.84 6.34 6.34
CA ILE A 30 7.57 5.46 5.20
C ILE A 30 7.09 4.09 5.70
N PRO A 31 5.83 3.70 5.44
CA PRO A 31 5.34 2.40 5.85
C PRO A 31 6.07 1.30 5.08
N SER A 32 6.45 0.23 5.79
CA SER A 32 7.03 -0.96 5.17
C SER A 32 6.13 -1.50 4.05
N GLU A 33 6.73 -2.07 2.99
CA GLU A 33 6.00 -2.73 1.88
C GLU A 33 4.87 -3.64 2.39
N ALA A 34 5.14 -4.46 3.42
CA ALA A 34 4.15 -5.36 4.00
C ALA A 34 2.93 -4.65 4.61
N ARG A 35 3.12 -3.45 5.19
CA ARG A 35 2.03 -2.65 5.77
C ARG A 35 1.20 -2.00 4.67
N GLN A 36 1.84 -1.53 3.59
CA GLN A 36 1.14 -1.02 2.41
C GLN A 36 0.27 -2.10 1.76
N VAL A 37 0.83 -3.30 1.54
CA VAL A 37 0.08 -4.42 0.95
C VAL A 37 -1.13 -4.81 1.81
N LYS A 38 -0.95 -4.94 3.13
CA LYS A 38 -2.08 -5.21 4.02
C LYS A 38 -3.18 -4.17 3.90
N LYS A 39 -2.81 -2.89 3.88
CA LYS A 39 -3.77 -1.79 3.75
C LYS A 39 -4.56 -1.89 2.44
N VAL A 40 -3.89 -2.17 1.31
CA VAL A 40 -4.57 -2.30 0.02
C VAL A 40 -5.58 -3.46 0.02
N VAL A 41 -5.22 -4.61 0.61
CA VAL A 41 -6.13 -5.76 0.71
C VAL A 41 -7.32 -5.46 1.64
N ASP A 42 -7.06 -4.79 2.77
CA ASP A 42 -8.09 -4.35 3.71
C ASP A 42 -9.08 -3.35 3.07
N ASP A 43 -8.55 -2.33 2.39
CA ASP A 43 -9.35 -1.35 1.64
C ASP A 43 -10.18 -2.05 0.54
N PHE A 44 -9.58 -3.00 -0.18
CA PHE A 44 -10.26 -3.77 -1.22
C PHE A 44 -11.46 -4.53 -0.68
N TYR A 45 -11.27 -5.35 0.35
CA TYR A 45 -12.36 -6.16 0.90
C TYR A 45 -13.40 -5.30 1.64
N SER A 46 -13.00 -4.19 2.26
CA SER A 46 -13.94 -3.22 2.84
C SER A 46 -14.87 -2.63 1.77
N LEU A 47 -14.32 -2.21 0.63
CA LEU A 47 -15.11 -1.71 -0.49
C LEU A 47 -16.05 -2.78 -1.07
N GLU A 48 -15.60 -4.03 -1.14
CA GLU A 48 -16.43 -5.16 -1.58
C GLU A 48 -17.60 -5.43 -0.62
N GLN A 49 -17.36 -5.37 0.70
CA GLN A 49 -18.40 -5.52 1.73
C GLN A 49 -19.42 -4.37 1.68
N GLU A 50 -19.01 -3.16 1.27
CA GLU A 50 -19.88 -2.00 1.07
C GLU A 50 -20.56 -1.96 -0.31
N ALA A 51 -20.43 -3.02 -1.12
CA ALA A 51 -20.93 -3.10 -2.49
C ALA A 51 -20.38 -2.00 -3.44
N LYS A 52 -19.23 -1.41 -3.12
CA LYS A 52 -18.53 -0.39 -3.93
C LYS A 52 -17.60 -1.05 -4.96
N PHE A 53 -18.18 -1.93 -5.79
CA PHE A 53 -17.44 -2.76 -6.76
C PHE A 53 -16.62 -1.96 -7.78
N SER A 54 -17.07 -0.76 -8.16
CA SER A 54 -16.30 0.11 -9.05
C SER A 54 -14.99 0.57 -8.43
N SER A 55 -14.98 0.86 -7.13
CA SER A 55 -13.82 1.37 -6.41
C SER A 55 -12.86 0.25 -6.02
N SER A 56 -13.38 -0.92 -5.64
CA SER A 56 -12.54 -2.09 -5.36
C SER A 56 -11.80 -2.57 -6.61
N TRP A 57 -12.46 -2.52 -7.78
CA TRP A 57 -11.81 -2.84 -9.07
C TRP A 57 -10.60 -1.96 -9.38
N GLU A 58 -10.63 -0.68 -8.98
CA GLU A 58 -9.50 0.24 -9.18
C GLU A 58 -8.26 -0.15 -8.36
N LEU A 59 -8.45 -0.89 -7.25
CA LEU A 59 -7.36 -1.41 -6.44
C LEU A 59 -6.73 -2.70 -7.00
N PHE A 60 -7.29 -3.28 -8.06
CA PHE A 60 -6.69 -4.44 -8.70
C PHE A 60 -5.33 -4.13 -9.32
N HIS A 61 -4.46 -5.14 -9.26
CA HIS A 61 -3.27 -5.17 -10.10
C HIS A 61 -3.66 -5.23 -11.59
N SER A 62 -2.82 -4.69 -12.47
CA SER A 62 -3.08 -4.64 -13.92
C SER A 62 -3.36 -6.01 -14.53
N SER A 63 -2.69 -7.06 -14.04
CA SER A 63 -2.98 -8.44 -14.45
C SER A 63 -4.42 -8.85 -14.14
N MET A 64 -4.93 -8.53 -12.95
CA MET A 64 -6.32 -8.81 -12.57
C MET A 64 -7.30 -7.99 -13.41
N GLN A 65 -7.01 -6.72 -13.69
CA GLN A 65 -7.83 -5.89 -14.58
C GLN A 65 -7.91 -6.46 -16.01
N SER A 66 -6.87 -7.15 -16.49
CA SER A 66 -6.90 -7.82 -17.79
C SER A 66 -7.83 -9.04 -17.83
N HIS A 67 -8.02 -9.71 -16.69
CA HIS A 67 -8.94 -10.85 -16.55
C HIS A 67 -10.38 -10.43 -16.25
N PHE A 68 -10.55 -9.37 -15.44
CA PHE A 68 -11.85 -8.86 -15.03
C PHE A 68 -12.05 -7.47 -15.64
N SER A 69 -12.74 -7.39 -16.79
CA SER A 69 -13.10 -6.08 -17.34
C SER A 69 -14.00 -5.33 -16.35
N ARG A 70 -13.82 -4.01 -16.23
CA ARG A 70 -14.53 -3.18 -15.25
C ARG A 70 -16.05 -3.36 -15.32
N ASP A 71 -16.61 -3.31 -16.52
CA ASP A 71 -18.06 -3.42 -16.72
C ASP A 71 -18.62 -4.78 -16.26
N ARG A 72 -17.91 -5.87 -16.60
CA ARG A 72 -18.29 -7.22 -16.13
C ARG A 72 -18.14 -7.34 -14.63
N TYR A 73 -17.04 -6.84 -14.07
CA TYR A 73 -16.82 -6.91 -12.64
C TYR A 73 -17.94 -6.22 -11.86
N ILE A 74 -18.30 -5.00 -12.26
CA ILE A 74 -19.34 -4.20 -11.59
C ILE A 74 -20.73 -4.84 -11.74
N SER A 75 -21.02 -5.49 -12.86
CA SER A 75 -22.31 -6.15 -13.10
C SER A 75 -22.42 -7.53 -12.45
N ASP A 76 -21.39 -8.37 -12.61
CA ASP A 76 -21.45 -9.79 -12.29
C ASP A 76 -21.26 -10.04 -10.78
N ARG A 77 -20.47 -9.21 -10.08
CA ARG A 77 -20.28 -9.32 -8.63
C ARG A 77 -21.60 -9.21 -7.84
N PRO A 78 -22.38 -8.12 -7.93
CA PRO A 78 -23.63 -8.01 -7.20
C PRO A 78 -24.64 -9.07 -7.64
N HIS A 79 -24.68 -9.42 -8.94
CA HIS A 79 -25.56 -10.46 -9.44
C HIS A 79 -25.27 -11.83 -8.80
N THR A 80 -23.99 -12.19 -8.67
CA THR A 80 -23.59 -13.48 -8.11
C THR A 80 -23.75 -13.49 -6.59
N PHE A 81 -23.23 -12.49 -5.90
CA PHE A 81 -23.18 -12.52 -4.43
C PHE A 81 -24.50 -12.11 -3.79
N MET A 82 -25.08 -10.99 -4.21
CA MET A 82 -26.28 -10.47 -3.57
C MET A 82 -27.53 -11.11 -4.14
N ASN A 83 -27.64 -11.24 -5.47
CA ASN A 83 -28.88 -11.74 -6.08
C ASN A 83 -28.93 -13.27 -6.10
N HIS A 84 -27.83 -13.96 -6.43
CA HIS A 84 -27.83 -15.41 -6.55
C HIS A 84 -27.58 -16.12 -5.22
N PHE A 85 -26.58 -15.68 -4.43
CA PHE A 85 -26.34 -16.26 -3.10
C PHE A 85 -27.21 -15.65 -1.98
N GLY A 86 -27.84 -14.49 -2.21
CA GLY A 86 -28.71 -13.86 -1.21
C GLY A 86 -27.97 -13.36 0.01
N VAL A 87 -26.66 -13.06 -0.10
CA VAL A 87 -25.85 -12.54 1.01
C VAL A 87 -25.65 -11.04 0.86
N ASP A 88 -25.78 -10.32 1.98
CA ASP A 88 -25.54 -8.88 2.02
C ASP A 88 -24.05 -8.55 2.14
N THR A 89 -23.29 -9.42 2.81
CA THR A 89 -21.84 -9.23 3.05
C THR A 89 -21.14 -10.55 3.40
N PHE A 90 -19.85 -10.49 3.67
CA PHE A 90 -19.00 -11.64 4.03
C PHE A 90 -17.95 -11.23 5.06
N GLU A 91 -17.31 -12.18 5.73
CA GLU A 91 -16.15 -11.95 6.60
C GLU A 91 -14.87 -12.43 5.92
N PHE A 92 -13.73 -11.81 6.25
CA PHE A 92 -12.43 -12.22 5.74
C PHE A 92 -11.35 -12.11 6.81
N GLU A 93 -10.33 -12.97 6.69
CA GLU A 93 -9.15 -12.93 7.55
C GLU A 93 -7.88 -12.90 6.69
N MET A 94 -6.90 -12.09 7.09
CA MET A 94 -5.63 -11.96 6.39
C MET A 94 -4.49 -12.65 7.14
N SER A 95 -3.79 -13.54 6.44
CA SER A 95 -2.52 -14.08 6.92
C SER A 95 -1.36 -13.09 6.74
N ARG A 96 -0.17 -13.46 7.23
CA ARG A 96 1.01 -12.58 7.10
C ARG A 96 1.45 -12.48 5.62
N PRO A 97 1.71 -11.26 5.10
CA PRO A 97 2.20 -11.08 3.75
C PRO A 97 3.52 -11.82 3.51
N LYS A 98 3.61 -12.49 2.37
CA LYS A 98 4.83 -13.17 1.92
C LYS A 98 5.32 -12.51 0.64
N LYS A 99 6.61 -12.15 0.61
CA LYS A 99 7.24 -11.62 -0.60
C LYS A 99 7.41 -12.74 -1.62
N LEU A 100 6.81 -12.58 -2.79
CA LEU A 100 7.04 -13.45 -3.94
C LEU A 100 8.25 -12.91 -4.72
N LYS A 101 9.11 -13.82 -5.19
CA LYS A 101 10.27 -13.44 -6.02
C LYS A 101 9.87 -13.21 -7.47
N ASN A 102 8.90 -14.00 -7.96
CA ASN A 102 8.35 -13.93 -9.31
C ASN A 102 6.82 -13.99 -9.21
N TRP A 103 6.15 -13.33 -10.16
CA TRP A 103 4.70 -13.36 -10.36
C TRP A 103 4.32 -14.45 -11.37
#